data_AF-V2WWY0-F1
#
_entry.id   AF-V2WWY0-F1
#
_cell.length_a   1.000
_cell.length_b   1.000
_cell.length_c   1.000
_cell.angle_alpha   90.00
_cell.angle_beta   90.00
_cell.angle_gamma   90.00
#
_symmetry.space_group_name_H-M   'P 1'
#
loop_
_entity.id
_entity.type
_entity.pdbx_description
1 polymer ?
#
loop_
_entity_poly.entity_id
_entity_poly.type
_entity_poly.pdbx_seq_one_letter_code
_entity_poly.pdbx_strand_id
1 'polypeptide(L)'
;MDFVDTRRPDGDTSHLADHPDLIIQRSNTVHLQRNKTERHRLQGLQRTLSETSGGSSASKRPTPNNPATMTLYYRWKLWMINEGGRQLFFGVFIFLHLLVGVLGYIHYQVKDNLNNARRTFGAGFTIARSSALLCHVDVIFILLPICRNFISIMRRTPLGTIIPFDKNITFHKATGWSIVIWSLVHTFAHVVNVINLSIQSASTTGERVKNFFLLCVEAGPAVTGWIMLACLLVMAWYAREEKRRAKFERFWYTHHLFIVFFINWQLHGMFCMIKPDRPPYCSYNTIGVFWRYWLVGGIIFIIERILREVRSRHRTYIHKVIQHPSKVMELQIKKEKTTVRAGQYIFLNCPEISYFQWHPFTLTSAPEEDYISVHIRVVGDFTGALAKAVGCDFEGEGKKGGGGGGADAGGKVVGTDTNPPLNTTLPRIMVDGPFGSASEDFLNYEVVLLVGAGIGVTPFAS
;
A
#
# COMPACT_ATOMS: atom_id res chain seq x y z
N MET A 1 56.99 39.18 -7.39
CA MET A 1 57.66 39.67 -6.17
C MET A 1 56.80 39.24 -5.00
N ASP A 2 57.43 38.39 -4.18
CA ASP A 2 57.17 38.05 -2.79
C ASP A 2 55.90 37.30 -2.37
N PHE A 3 56.14 35.99 -2.18
CA PHE A 3 55.48 35.11 -1.22
C PHE A 3 55.72 35.57 0.21
N VAL A 4 54.72 35.46 1.08
CA VAL A 4 54.92 35.17 2.51
C VAL A 4 53.84 34.21 3.00
N ASP A 5 54.24 32.95 3.22
CA ASP A 5 53.64 31.99 4.13
C ASP A 5 54.26 32.21 5.52
N THR A 6 53.43 32.35 6.56
CA THR A 6 53.90 32.23 7.95
C THR A 6 52.89 31.44 8.79
N ARG A 7 53.28 30.22 9.17
CA ARG A 7 52.64 29.44 10.21
C ARG A 7 53.25 29.76 11.58
N ARG A 8 52.37 30.11 12.54
CA ARG A 8 52.45 29.93 14.02
C ARG A 8 53.50 30.76 14.80
N PRO A 9 53.35 31.02 16.13
CA PRO A 9 52.55 30.30 17.14
C PRO A 9 51.76 31.19 18.14
N ASP A 10 51.07 30.53 19.06
CA ASP A 10 50.51 31.04 20.33
C ASP A 10 49.16 31.76 20.30
N GLY A 11 48.30 31.33 21.21
CA GLY A 11 46.85 31.48 21.14
C GLY A 11 46.31 32.73 21.83
N ASP A 12 45.20 33.23 21.28
CA ASP A 12 44.13 33.80 22.08
C ASP A 12 42.83 33.73 21.27
N THR A 13 41.75 33.31 21.93
CA THR A 13 40.43 33.09 21.35
C THR A 13 39.64 34.40 21.35
N SER A 14 39.63 35.15 20.25
CA SER A 14 38.90 36.43 20.24
C SER A 14 38.49 36.97 18.85
N HIS A 15 37.88 36.15 17.98
CA HIS A 15 37.18 36.68 16.79
C HIS A 15 35.76 36.14 16.58
N LEU A 16 35.07 35.85 17.69
CA LEU A 16 33.60 35.74 17.75
C LEU A 16 32.93 37.02 18.30
N ALA A 17 33.72 38.05 18.63
CA ALA A 17 33.25 39.25 19.32
C ALA A 17 32.77 40.38 18.39
N ASP A 18 33.02 40.30 17.08
CA ASP A 18 32.64 41.36 16.13
C ASP A 18 31.42 41.01 15.27
N HIS A 19 30.54 40.11 15.75
CA HIS A 19 29.20 39.98 15.16
C HIS A 19 28.28 41.06 15.76
N PRO A 20 27.52 41.83 14.95
CA PRO A 20 26.73 42.99 15.39
C PRO A 20 25.61 42.70 16.41
N ASP A 21 25.51 41.48 16.93
CA ASP A 21 24.45 41.03 17.85
C ASP A 21 24.93 40.85 19.31
N LEU A 22 26.19 41.14 19.64
CA LEU A 22 26.76 40.96 20.98
C LEU A 22 27.15 42.28 21.67
N ILE A 23 26.19 43.18 21.87
CA ILE A 23 26.33 44.26 22.86
C ILE A 23 25.64 43.80 24.16
N ILE A 24 26.43 43.33 25.11
CA ILE A 24 25.97 43.07 26.48
C ILE A 24 26.01 44.39 27.24
N GLN A 25 24.91 45.15 27.21
CA GLN A 25 24.64 46.20 28.19
C GLN A 25 23.71 45.64 29.27
N ARG A 26 24.22 45.66 30.51
CA ARG A 26 23.48 45.33 31.72
C ARG A 26 22.32 46.32 31.89
N SER A 27 21.16 45.77 32.29
CA SER A 27 19.97 46.45 32.82
C SER A 27 18.84 46.73 31.81
N ASN A 28 17.67 46.20 32.18
CA ASN A 28 16.32 46.44 31.69
C ASN A 28 15.88 45.76 30.38
N THR A 29 15.15 44.68 30.61
CA THR A 29 14.41 43.81 29.70
C THR A 29 13.45 44.57 28.78
N VAL A 30 13.77 44.62 27.48
CA VAL A 30 12.79 44.86 26.41
C VAL A 30 12.74 43.59 25.56
N HIS A 31 11.59 42.90 25.62
CA HIS A 31 11.36 41.64 24.93
C HIS A 31 11.43 41.81 23.40
N LEU A 32 12.27 40.98 22.77
CA LEU A 32 12.26 40.72 21.33
C LEU A 32 10.82 40.41 20.87
N GLN A 33 10.32 41.19 19.91
CA GLN A 33 9.02 40.98 19.28
C GLN A 33 9.07 39.71 18.41
N ARG A 34 8.80 38.57 19.06
CA ARG A 34 8.71 37.25 18.44
C ARG A 34 7.26 36.97 18.02
N ASN A 35 7.11 36.35 16.85
CA ASN A 35 5.88 36.08 16.10
C ASN A 35 4.67 35.69 16.99
N LYS A 36 3.52 36.37 16.84
CA LYS A 36 2.32 36.23 17.69
C LYS A 36 1.77 34.79 17.75
N THR A 37 2.00 33.98 16.72
CA THR A 37 1.57 32.58 16.63
C THR A 37 2.35 31.66 17.58
N GLU A 38 3.62 31.94 17.89
CA GLU A 38 4.39 31.15 18.86
C GLU A 38 3.99 31.43 20.31
N ARG A 39 3.52 32.65 20.61
CA ARG A 39 3.09 33.04 21.97
C ARG A 39 1.95 32.18 22.50
N HIS A 40 0.98 31.85 21.65
CA HIS A 40 -0.15 31.01 22.06
C HIS A 40 0.24 29.54 22.28
N ARG A 41 1.30 29.08 21.61
CA ARG A 41 1.82 27.71 21.69
C ARG A 41 2.73 27.52 22.92
N LEU A 42 3.45 28.58 23.33
CA LEU A 42 4.37 28.56 24.47
C LEU A 42 3.74 29.08 25.78
N GLN A 43 2.62 29.79 25.75
CA GLN A 43 1.92 30.24 26.96
C GLN A 43 1.41 29.09 27.83
N GLY A 44 1.15 27.92 27.25
CA GLY A 44 0.89 26.69 28.00
C GLY A 44 2.13 26.11 28.70
N LEU A 45 3.33 26.39 28.18
CA LEU A 45 4.61 25.87 28.68
C LEU A 45 5.23 26.76 29.77
N GLN A 46 5.07 28.09 29.70
CA GLN A 46 5.64 29.00 30.72
C GLN A 46 4.88 28.99 32.06
N ARG A 47 3.69 28.42 32.12
CA ARG A 47 2.92 28.31 33.38
C ARG A 47 3.36 27.14 34.26
N THR A 48 4.20 26.24 33.75
CA THR A 48 4.63 25.02 34.45
C THR A 48 5.96 25.18 35.20
N LEU A 49 6.65 26.32 35.06
CA LEU A 49 8.00 26.53 35.61
C LEU A 49 8.09 27.66 36.66
N SER A 50 6.97 28.14 37.20
CA SER A 50 6.95 29.27 38.15
C SER A 50 6.13 29.06 39.44
N GLU A 51 5.96 27.81 39.86
CA GLU A 51 5.50 27.44 41.21
C GLU A 51 6.35 26.24 41.66
N THR A 52 7.13 26.18 42.73
CA THR A 52 7.43 27.10 43.84
C THR A 52 8.66 26.50 44.56
N SER A 53 9.64 27.30 44.94
CA SER A 53 10.46 27.01 46.13
C SER A 53 9.60 27.30 47.36
N GLY A 54 9.37 26.27 48.18
CA GLY A 54 8.74 26.40 49.50
C GLY A 54 7.30 25.89 49.56
N GLY A 55 7.05 24.97 50.49
CA GLY A 55 5.69 24.61 50.91
C GLY A 55 5.30 23.17 50.59
N SER A 56 5.49 22.30 51.58
CA SER A 56 4.97 20.94 51.66
C SER A 56 3.45 20.89 51.44
N SER A 57 3.02 20.53 50.23
CA SER A 57 1.84 19.69 50.04
C SER A 57 2.06 18.90 48.76
N ALA A 58 1.83 17.59 48.82
CA ALA A 58 2.07 16.67 47.71
C ALA A 58 1.12 16.99 46.55
N SER A 59 1.54 17.90 45.66
CA SER A 59 0.91 18.08 44.36
C SER A 59 1.24 16.85 43.52
N LYS A 60 0.21 16.02 43.33
CA LYS A 60 0.24 14.86 42.44
C LYS A 60 0.79 15.31 41.10
N ARG A 61 1.94 14.76 40.69
CA ARG A 61 2.32 14.69 39.27
C ARG A 61 1.07 14.26 38.49
N PRO A 62 0.70 14.91 37.36
CA PRO A 62 -0.35 14.38 36.52
C PRO A 62 0.14 13.03 36.00
N THR A 63 -0.31 11.96 36.65
CA THR A 63 -0.17 10.59 36.18
C THR A 63 -0.81 10.48 34.79
N PRO A 64 -0.37 9.55 33.93
CA PRO A 64 -0.97 9.34 32.61
C PRO A 64 -2.48 9.19 32.82
N ASN A 65 -3.27 10.05 32.18
CA ASN A 65 -4.71 10.18 32.42
C ASN A 65 -5.36 8.79 32.53
N ASN A 66 -5.87 8.45 33.72
CA ASN A 66 -6.58 7.20 33.92
C ASN A 66 -7.77 7.18 32.95
N PRO A 67 -7.85 6.23 32.00
CA PRO A 67 -8.89 6.22 30.98
C PRO A 67 -10.30 6.28 31.59
N ALA A 68 -10.48 5.74 32.80
CA ALA A 68 -11.71 5.75 33.58
C ALA A 68 -12.24 7.16 33.91
N THR A 69 -11.38 8.17 34.01
CA THR A 69 -11.73 9.56 34.40
C THR A 69 -12.02 10.49 33.22
N MET A 70 -11.85 10.01 31.99
CA MET A 70 -12.05 10.81 30.78
C MET A 70 -13.53 10.86 30.37
N THR A 71 -14.06 12.06 30.13
CA THR A 71 -15.42 12.26 29.60
C THR A 71 -15.60 11.49 28.29
N LEU A 72 -16.79 10.93 28.06
CA LEU A 72 -17.17 10.21 26.83
C LEU A 72 -16.81 10.97 25.55
N TYR A 73 -17.00 12.29 25.54
CA TYR A 73 -16.61 13.15 24.41
C TYR A 73 -15.10 13.14 24.13
N TYR A 74 -14.27 13.22 25.17
CA TYR A 74 -12.81 13.19 25.01
C TYR A 74 -12.33 11.82 24.56
N ARG A 75 -12.91 10.73 25.10
CA ARG A 75 -12.66 9.36 24.63
C ARG A 75 -13.05 9.17 23.17
N TRP A 76 -14.22 9.69 22.76
CA TRP A 76 -14.67 9.64 21.38
C TRP A 76 -13.73 10.42 20.45
N LYS A 77 -13.30 11.62 20.84
CA LYS A 77 -12.34 12.44 20.07
C LYS A 77 -11.00 11.72 19.90
N LEU A 78 -10.46 11.11 20.97
CA LEU A 78 -9.25 10.30 20.92
C LEU A 78 -9.42 9.06 20.03
N TRP A 79 -10.56 8.38 20.15
CA TRP A 79 -10.88 7.23 19.30
C TRP A 79 -10.99 7.65 17.83
N MET A 80 -11.61 8.78 17.53
CA MET A 80 -11.74 9.33 16.18
C MET A 80 -10.38 9.66 15.54
N ILE A 81 -9.43 10.16 16.33
CA ILE A 81 -8.05 10.44 15.88
C ILE A 81 -7.32 9.12 15.56
N ASN A 82 -7.47 8.10 16.39
CA ASN A 82 -6.70 6.86 16.26
C ASN A 82 -7.30 5.86 15.27
N GLU A 83 -8.57 5.49 15.45
CA GLU A 83 -9.20 4.35 14.77
C GLU A 83 -10.57 4.67 14.15
N GLY A 84 -11.19 5.80 14.51
CA GLY A 84 -12.58 6.07 14.17
C GLY A 84 -12.81 6.24 12.68
N GLY A 85 -11.95 6.96 11.96
CA GLY A 85 -12.06 7.08 10.51
C GLY A 85 -12.02 5.73 9.78
N ARG A 86 -11.16 4.80 10.23
CA ARG A 86 -11.08 3.44 9.69
C ARG A 86 -12.35 2.65 9.96
N GLN A 87 -12.80 2.63 11.21
CA GLN A 87 -13.96 1.83 11.61
C GLN A 87 -15.26 2.38 11.02
N LEU A 88 -15.42 3.71 10.93
CA LEU A 88 -16.56 4.33 10.27
C LEU A 88 -16.59 4.02 8.77
N PHE A 89 -15.45 4.13 8.09
CA PHE A 89 -15.37 3.79 6.67
C PHE A 89 -15.74 2.32 6.41
N PHE A 90 -15.17 1.38 7.18
CA PHE A 90 -15.53 -0.03 7.07
C PHE A 90 -16.98 -0.32 7.47
N GLY A 91 -17.50 0.37 8.49
CA GLY A 91 -18.90 0.28 8.89
C GLY A 91 -19.84 0.73 7.77
N VAL A 92 -19.56 1.86 7.12
CA VAL A 92 -20.31 2.33 5.95
C VAL A 92 -20.18 1.37 4.77
N PHE A 93 -18.99 0.82 4.53
CA PHE A 93 -18.77 -0.16 3.47
C PHE A 93 -19.58 -1.45 3.69
N ILE A 94 -19.57 -1.99 4.91
CA ILE A 94 -20.38 -3.17 5.28
C ILE A 94 -21.87 -2.83 5.20
N PHE A 95 -22.28 -1.67 5.69
CA PHE A 95 -23.67 -1.21 5.59
C PHE A 95 -24.13 -1.11 4.14
N LEU A 96 -23.31 -0.56 3.24
CA LEU A 96 -23.58 -0.51 1.80
C LEU A 96 -23.76 -1.93 1.22
N HIS A 97 -22.91 -2.88 1.61
CA HIS A 97 -23.03 -4.28 1.18
C HIS A 97 -24.34 -4.90 1.67
N LEU A 98 -24.66 -4.73 2.95
CA LEU A 98 -25.92 -5.23 3.50
C LEU A 98 -27.12 -4.59 2.80
N LEU A 99 -27.09 -3.29 2.55
CA LEU A 99 -28.14 -2.56 1.86
C LEU A 99 -28.33 -3.08 0.43
N VAL A 100 -27.27 -3.17 -0.37
CA VAL A 100 -27.33 -3.69 -1.75
C VAL A 100 -27.77 -5.16 -1.76
N GLY A 101 -27.27 -5.97 -0.83
CA GLY A 101 -27.61 -7.38 -0.72
C GLY A 101 -29.08 -7.60 -0.37
N VAL A 102 -29.59 -6.89 0.65
CA VAL A 102 -30.99 -7.00 1.09
C VAL A 102 -31.94 -6.41 0.06
N LEU A 103 -31.68 -5.21 -0.45
CA LEU A 103 -32.51 -4.60 -1.48
C LEU A 103 -32.48 -5.41 -2.78
N GLY A 104 -31.32 -5.93 -3.17
CA GLY A 104 -31.17 -6.86 -4.29
C GLY A 104 -32.00 -8.12 -4.08
N TYR A 105 -31.92 -8.73 -2.90
CA TYR A 105 -32.70 -9.91 -2.58
C TYR A 105 -34.21 -9.64 -2.66
N ILE A 106 -34.69 -8.58 -2.01
CA ILE A 106 -36.11 -8.18 -2.06
C ILE A 106 -36.54 -7.91 -3.51
N HIS A 107 -35.72 -7.21 -4.29
CA HIS A 107 -36.01 -6.91 -5.69
C HIS A 107 -36.20 -8.18 -6.52
N TYR A 108 -35.26 -9.12 -6.45
CA TYR A 108 -35.35 -10.36 -7.24
C TYR A 108 -36.41 -11.33 -6.71
N GLN A 109 -36.75 -11.26 -5.41
CA GLN A 109 -37.74 -12.12 -4.78
C GLN A 109 -39.18 -11.68 -5.06
N VAL A 110 -39.47 -10.38 -5.02
CA VAL A 110 -40.85 -9.86 -5.00
C VAL A 110 -41.32 -9.40 -6.39
N LYS A 111 -40.42 -8.94 -7.25
CA LYS A 111 -40.81 -8.28 -8.50
C LYS A 111 -41.56 -9.19 -9.48
N ASP A 112 -42.72 -8.74 -9.97
CA ASP A 112 -43.68 -9.59 -10.69
C ASP A 112 -43.16 -10.15 -12.03
N ASN A 113 -42.41 -9.36 -12.78
CA ASN A 113 -41.90 -9.79 -14.09
C ASN A 113 -40.80 -10.87 -14.03
N LEU A 114 -40.38 -11.26 -12.83
CA LEU A 114 -39.40 -12.33 -12.58
C LEU A 114 -40.04 -13.63 -12.07
N ASN A 115 -41.37 -13.72 -12.06
CA ASN A 115 -42.11 -14.91 -11.61
C ASN A 115 -41.67 -16.19 -12.35
N ASN A 116 -41.47 -16.13 -13.66
CA ASN A 116 -41.02 -17.29 -14.43
C ASN A 116 -39.60 -17.73 -14.04
N ALA A 117 -38.68 -16.78 -13.87
CA ALA A 117 -37.31 -17.09 -13.45
C ALA A 117 -37.29 -17.72 -12.05
N ARG A 118 -38.09 -17.21 -11.11
CA ARG A 118 -38.22 -17.80 -9.77
C ARG A 118 -38.82 -19.20 -9.79
N ARG A 119 -39.81 -19.47 -10.65
CA ARG A 119 -40.37 -20.82 -10.81
C ARG A 119 -39.35 -21.81 -11.36
N THR A 120 -38.56 -21.41 -12.35
CA THR A 120 -37.57 -22.28 -12.99
C THR A 120 -36.38 -22.56 -12.08
N PHE A 121 -35.86 -21.56 -11.38
CA PHE A 121 -34.59 -21.67 -10.67
C PHE A 121 -34.73 -21.77 -9.14
N GLY A 122 -35.90 -21.40 -8.59
CA GLY A 122 -36.15 -21.37 -7.15
C GLY A 122 -35.37 -20.27 -6.42
N ALA A 123 -35.09 -20.50 -5.14
CA ALA A 123 -34.38 -19.54 -4.28
C ALA A 123 -32.94 -19.23 -4.76
N GLY A 124 -32.32 -20.17 -5.49
CA GLY A 124 -30.97 -20.00 -6.03
C GLY A 124 -30.88 -18.85 -7.05
N PHE A 125 -31.98 -18.48 -7.74
CA PHE A 125 -31.99 -17.32 -8.63
C PHE A 125 -31.80 -16.02 -7.86
N THR A 126 -32.62 -15.81 -6.82
CA THR A 126 -32.56 -14.59 -6.00
C THR A 126 -31.18 -14.45 -5.34
N ILE A 127 -30.63 -15.55 -4.81
CA ILE A 127 -29.31 -15.56 -4.16
C ILE A 127 -28.21 -15.27 -5.18
N ALA A 128 -28.20 -15.95 -6.33
CA ALA A 128 -27.18 -15.77 -7.37
C ALA A 128 -27.16 -14.33 -7.92
N ARG A 129 -28.34 -13.74 -8.14
CA ARG A 129 -28.46 -12.37 -8.64
C ARG A 129 -28.06 -11.33 -7.59
N SER A 130 -28.34 -11.59 -6.32
CA SER A 130 -27.97 -10.69 -5.22
C SER A 130 -26.47 -10.73 -4.92
N SER A 131 -25.85 -11.92 -4.91
CA SER A 131 -24.40 -12.03 -4.75
C SER A 131 -23.65 -11.45 -5.95
N ALA A 132 -24.19 -11.54 -7.17
CA ALA A 132 -23.63 -10.84 -8.32
C ALA A 132 -23.61 -9.31 -8.14
N LEU A 133 -24.69 -8.71 -7.60
CA LEU A 133 -24.71 -7.28 -7.29
C LEU A 133 -23.63 -6.87 -6.28
N LEU A 134 -23.38 -7.71 -5.27
CA LEU A 134 -22.31 -7.47 -4.30
C LEU A 134 -20.93 -7.54 -4.95
N CYS A 135 -20.69 -8.54 -5.79
CA CYS A 135 -19.45 -8.61 -6.58
C CYS A 135 -19.29 -7.38 -7.51
N HIS A 136 -20.38 -6.85 -8.09
CA HIS A 136 -20.33 -5.63 -8.90
C HIS A 136 -19.89 -4.41 -8.07
N VAL A 137 -20.41 -4.26 -6.85
CA VAL A 137 -19.98 -3.22 -5.90
C VAL A 137 -18.50 -3.35 -5.59
N ASP A 138 -18.03 -4.55 -5.27
CA ASP A 138 -16.62 -4.77 -4.97
C ASP A 138 -15.70 -4.47 -6.15
N VAL A 139 -16.09 -4.86 -7.36
CA VAL A 139 -15.33 -4.64 -8.59
C VAL A 139 -15.24 -3.16 -8.97
N ILE A 140 -16.21 -2.33 -8.60
CA ILE A 140 -16.10 -0.85 -8.71
C ILE A 140 -14.89 -0.36 -7.90
N PHE A 141 -14.69 -0.89 -6.70
CA PHE A 141 -13.70 -0.38 -5.76
C PHE A 141 -12.34 -1.06 -5.86
N ILE A 142 -12.22 -2.32 -6.27
CA ILE A 142 -10.98 -3.11 -6.10
C ILE A 142 -9.70 -2.48 -6.72
N LEU A 143 -9.84 -1.75 -7.83
CA LEU A 143 -8.72 -1.11 -8.55
C LEU A 143 -8.32 0.26 -7.99
N LEU A 144 -9.24 0.99 -7.36
CA LEU A 144 -8.97 2.37 -6.89
C LEU A 144 -7.88 2.43 -5.80
N PRO A 145 -7.86 1.54 -4.78
CA PRO A 145 -6.90 1.64 -3.69
C PRO A 145 -5.47 1.34 -4.12
N ILE A 146 -5.26 0.65 -5.24
CA ILE A 146 -3.93 0.33 -5.77
C ILE A 146 -3.40 1.41 -6.72
N CYS A 147 -4.18 2.45 -7.00
CA CYS A 147 -3.78 3.63 -7.77
C CYS A 147 -3.17 4.68 -6.83
N ARG A 148 -1.84 4.64 -6.64
CA ARG A 148 -1.16 5.43 -5.60
C ARG A 148 -1.19 6.92 -5.86
N ASN A 149 -1.07 7.37 -7.11
CA ASN A 149 -1.19 8.81 -7.39
C ASN A 149 -2.61 9.30 -7.13
N PHE A 150 -3.62 8.53 -7.54
CA PHE A 150 -5.02 8.83 -7.25
C PHE A 150 -5.27 8.94 -5.73
N ILE A 151 -4.79 7.96 -4.95
CA ILE A 151 -4.91 7.98 -3.48
C ILE A 151 -4.18 9.18 -2.88
N SER A 152 -2.99 9.53 -3.39
CA SER A 152 -2.25 10.72 -2.93
C SER A 152 -3.00 12.02 -3.20
N ILE A 153 -3.64 12.15 -4.37
CA ILE A 153 -4.48 13.30 -4.71
C ILE A 153 -5.69 13.37 -3.77
N MET A 154 -6.39 12.25 -3.59
CA MET A 154 -7.58 12.18 -2.73
C MET A 154 -7.26 12.49 -1.27
N ARG A 155 -6.09 12.07 -0.76
CA ARG A 155 -5.61 12.39 0.60
C ARG A 155 -5.48 13.89 0.85
N ARG A 156 -5.16 14.70 -0.17
CA ARG A 156 -5.01 16.16 -0.06
C ARG A 156 -6.34 16.92 -0.09
N THR A 157 -7.43 16.25 -0.46
CA THR A 157 -8.77 16.84 -0.46
C THR A 157 -9.38 16.79 0.95
N PRO A 158 -10.47 17.53 1.24
CA PRO A 158 -11.17 17.45 2.52
C PRO A 158 -11.58 16.02 2.91
N LEU A 159 -11.76 15.13 1.92
CA LEU A 159 -12.08 13.72 2.16
C LEU A 159 -10.99 12.97 2.94
N GLY A 160 -9.72 13.40 2.86
CA GLY A 160 -8.62 12.80 3.60
C GLY A 160 -8.73 12.94 5.12
N THR A 161 -9.56 13.87 5.60
CA THR A 161 -9.85 14.00 7.05
C THR A 161 -10.85 12.97 7.57
N ILE A 162 -11.68 12.41 6.68
CA ILE A 162 -12.75 11.47 7.03
C ILE A 162 -12.37 10.04 6.63
N ILE A 163 -11.83 9.89 5.42
CA ILE A 163 -11.48 8.60 4.82
C ILE A 163 -9.97 8.38 5.00
N PRO A 164 -9.55 7.30 5.67
CA PRO A 164 -8.15 6.98 5.88
C PRO A 164 -7.53 6.36 4.63
N PHE A 165 -7.23 7.21 3.64
CA PHE A 165 -6.60 6.83 2.37
C PHE A 165 -5.26 6.10 2.54
N ASP A 166 -4.56 6.31 3.67
CA ASP A 166 -3.31 5.61 4.02
C ASP A 166 -3.49 4.11 4.31
N LYS A 167 -4.73 3.67 4.54
CA LYS A 167 -5.09 2.25 4.69
C LYS A 167 -5.66 1.66 3.39
N ASN A 168 -5.40 2.28 2.23
CA ASN A 168 -5.83 1.81 0.91
C ASN A 168 -5.54 0.32 0.65
N ILE A 169 -4.36 -0.19 1.00
CA ILE A 169 -4.00 -1.59 0.79
C ILE A 169 -4.80 -2.52 1.72
N THR A 170 -5.12 -2.07 2.95
CA THR A 170 -6.01 -2.81 3.86
C THR A 170 -7.41 -2.90 3.25
N PHE A 171 -7.91 -1.81 2.66
CA PHE A 171 -9.18 -1.81 1.96
C PHE A 171 -9.16 -2.73 0.73
N HIS A 172 -8.12 -2.67 -0.11
CA HIS A 172 -7.96 -3.59 -1.25
C HIS A 172 -8.01 -5.07 -0.83
N LYS A 173 -7.33 -5.43 0.27
CA LYS A 173 -7.40 -6.79 0.82
C LYS A 173 -8.81 -7.17 1.27
N ALA A 174 -9.51 -6.27 1.94
CA ALA A 174 -10.87 -6.51 2.41
C ALA A 174 -11.85 -6.67 1.24
N THR A 175 -11.81 -5.79 0.24
CA THR A 175 -12.59 -5.92 -1.00
C THR A 175 -12.23 -7.21 -1.73
N GLY A 176 -10.94 -7.57 -1.81
CA GLY A 176 -10.51 -8.84 -2.43
C GLY A 176 -11.12 -10.07 -1.76
N TRP A 177 -11.16 -10.11 -0.42
CA TRP A 177 -11.83 -11.19 0.31
C TRP A 177 -13.36 -11.15 0.17
N SER A 178 -13.96 -9.97 0.09
CA SER A 178 -15.39 -9.81 -0.20
C SER A 178 -15.74 -10.44 -1.55
N ILE A 179 -14.95 -10.17 -2.61
CA ILE A 179 -15.11 -10.78 -3.94
C ILE A 179 -15.03 -12.32 -3.83
N VAL A 180 -14.05 -12.86 -3.11
CA VAL A 180 -13.92 -14.33 -2.92
C VAL A 180 -15.20 -14.92 -2.29
N ILE A 181 -15.69 -14.32 -1.20
CA ILE A 181 -16.87 -14.81 -0.49
C ILE A 181 -18.09 -14.76 -1.41
N TRP A 182 -18.37 -13.62 -2.02
CA TRP A 182 -19.56 -13.47 -2.86
C TRP A 182 -19.48 -14.25 -4.16
N SER A 183 -18.28 -14.43 -4.74
CA SER A 183 -18.07 -15.35 -5.86
C SER A 183 -18.39 -16.79 -5.50
N LEU A 184 -17.99 -17.27 -4.31
CA LEU A 184 -18.32 -18.63 -3.87
C LEU A 184 -19.84 -18.80 -3.66
N VAL A 185 -20.49 -17.83 -3.00
CA VAL A 185 -21.96 -17.83 -2.84
C VAL A 185 -22.67 -17.81 -4.18
N HIS A 186 -22.21 -16.96 -5.11
CA HIS A 186 -22.71 -16.86 -6.48
C HIS A 186 -22.58 -18.19 -7.25
N THR A 187 -21.39 -18.79 -7.23
CA THR A 187 -21.14 -20.09 -7.89
C THR A 187 -22.02 -21.18 -7.30
N PHE A 188 -22.10 -21.29 -5.98
CA PHE A 188 -22.94 -22.31 -5.33
C PHE A 188 -24.42 -22.14 -5.69
N ALA A 189 -24.93 -20.91 -5.65
CA ALA A 189 -26.30 -20.62 -6.06
C ALA A 189 -26.56 -20.95 -7.54
N HIS A 190 -25.59 -20.70 -8.43
CA HIS A 190 -25.69 -21.09 -9.83
C HIS A 190 -25.64 -22.61 -10.03
N VAL A 191 -24.85 -23.36 -9.27
CA VAL A 191 -24.86 -24.83 -9.30
C VAL A 191 -26.23 -25.36 -8.92
N VAL A 192 -26.85 -24.83 -7.85
CA VAL A 192 -28.23 -25.18 -7.47
C VAL A 192 -29.23 -24.85 -8.59
N ASN A 193 -29.09 -23.69 -9.24
CA ASN A 193 -29.95 -23.32 -10.38
C ASN A 193 -29.82 -24.28 -11.56
N VAL A 194 -28.59 -24.72 -11.88
CA VAL A 194 -28.35 -25.70 -12.94
C VAL A 194 -28.94 -27.06 -12.57
N ILE A 195 -28.83 -27.51 -11.32
CA ILE A 195 -29.48 -28.75 -10.85
C ILE A 195 -31.00 -28.67 -11.04
N ASN A 196 -31.63 -27.57 -10.61
CA ASN A 196 -33.08 -27.37 -10.74
C ASN A 196 -33.52 -27.37 -12.21
N LEU A 197 -32.74 -26.73 -13.09
CA LEU A 197 -33.01 -26.71 -14.53
C LEU A 197 -32.84 -28.10 -15.17
N SER A 198 -31.80 -28.83 -14.78
CA SER A 198 -31.56 -30.20 -15.27
C SER A 198 -32.70 -31.15 -14.88
N ILE A 199 -33.23 -31.05 -13.65
CA ILE A 199 -34.37 -31.85 -13.19
C ILE A 199 -35.64 -31.56 -14.00
N GLN A 200 -35.88 -30.28 -14.35
CA GLN A 200 -37.06 -29.86 -15.11
C GLN A 200 -36.95 -30.14 -16.62
N SER A 201 -35.74 -30.20 -17.16
CA SER A 201 -35.50 -30.33 -18.61
C SER A 201 -35.60 -31.76 -19.15
N ALA A 202 -35.62 -32.78 -18.28
CA ALA A 202 -35.63 -34.17 -18.69
C ALA A 202 -36.45 -35.07 -17.76
N SER A 203 -37.05 -36.12 -18.31
CA SER A 203 -37.84 -37.10 -17.57
C SER A 203 -36.99 -38.25 -17.02
N THR A 204 -35.89 -38.62 -17.69
CA THR A 204 -35.02 -39.73 -17.28
C THR A 204 -33.82 -39.26 -16.45
N THR A 205 -33.37 -40.07 -15.50
CA THR A 205 -32.20 -39.75 -14.66
C THR A 205 -30.91 -39.58 -15.49
N GLY A 206 -30.72 -40.40 -16.52
CA GLY A 206 -29.53 -40.33 -17.39
C GLY A 206 -29.43 -39.00 -18.14
N GLU A 207 -30.54 -38.52 -18.71
CA GLU A 207 -30.58 -37.23 -19.40
C GLU A 207 -30.41 -36.04 -18.44
N ARG A 208 -30.97 -36.11 -17.23
CA ARG A 208 -30.78 -35.08 -16.20
C ARG A 208 -29.30 -34.90 -15.84
N VAL A 209 -28.58 -36.01 -15.65
CA VAL A 209 -27.15 -35.99 -15.36
C VAL A 209 -26.36 -35.43 -16.55
N LYS A 210 -26.69 -35.87 -17.78
CA LYS A 210 -26.06 -35.33 -19.00
C LYS A 210 -26.27 -33.82 -19.13
N ASN A 211 -27.49 -33.34 -18.95
CA ASN A 211 -27.83 -31.91 -19.04
C ASN A 211 -27.13 -31.09 -17.97
N PHE A 212 -26.98 -31.62 -16.74
CA PHE A 212 -26.22 -30.95 -15.68
C PHE A 212 -24.76 -30.73 -16.08
N PHE A 213 -24.07 -31.77 -16.56
CA PHE A 213 -22.67 -31.63 -16.98
C PHE A 213 -22.53 -30.71 -18.19
N LEU A 214 -23.42 -30.83 -19.17
CA LEU A 214 -23.41 -29.98 -20.36
C LEU A 214 -23.58 -28.50 -20.00
N LEU A 215 -24.56 -28.16 -19.15
CA LEU A 215 -24.78 -26.79 -18.69
C LEU A 215 -23.63 -26.26 -17.82
N CYS A 216 -22.99 -27.11 -17.01
CA CYS A 216 -21.86 -26.71 -16.18
C CYS A 216 -20.56 -26.46 -16.96
N VAL A 217 -20.38 -27.08 -18.12
CA VAL A 217 -19.10 -27.08 -18.86
C VAL A 217 -19.19 -26.40 -20.21
N GLU A 218 -20.32 -26.41 -20.90
CA GLU A 218 -20.46 -25.84 -22.25
C GLU A 218 -21.19 -24.48 -22.26
N ALA A 219 -21.99 -24.18 -21.25
CA ALA A 219 -22.69 -22.89 -21.20
C ALA A 219 -21.68 -21.75 -21.04
N GLY A 220 -21.77 -20.73 -21.91
CA GLY A 220 -20.86 -19.59 -21.91
C GLY A 220 -20.64 -18.92 -20.54
N PRO A 221 -21.70 -18.62 -19.76
CA PRO A 221 -21.54 -18.12 -18.39
C PRO A 221 -20.83 -19.10 -17.46
N ALA A 222 -21.04 -20.41 -17.61
CA ALA A 222 -20.40 -21.42 -16.78
C ALA A 222 -18.89 -21.51 -17.07
N VAL A 223 -18.50 -21.59 -18.35
CA VAL A 223 -17.09 -21.59 -18.78
C VAL A 223 -16.35 -20.37 -18.24
N THR A 224 -16.87 -19.18 -18.52
CA THR A 224 -16.28 -17.91 -18.06
C THR A 224 -16.25 -17.85 -16.53
N GLY A 225 -17.29 -18.32 -15.85
CA GLY A 225 -17.37 -18.38 -14.39
C GLY A 225 -16.33 -19.29 -13.76
N TRP A 226 -16.08 -20.48 -14.31
CA TRP A 226 -15.04 -21.40 -13.82
C TRP A 226 -13.63 -20.84 -14.02
N ILE A 227 -13.36 -20.24 -15.18
CA ILE A 227 -12.06 -19.59 -15.46
C ILE A 227 -11.83 -18.44 -14.47
N MET A 228 -12.85 -17.60 -14.22
CA MET A 228 -12.78 -16.51 -13.26
C MET A 228 -12.55 -17.02 -11.84
N LEU A 229 -13.30 -18.03 -11.40
CA LEU A 229 -13.18 -18.58 -10.06
C LEU A 229 -11.79 -19.19 -9.83
N ALA A 230 -11.29 -19.95 -10.80
CA ALA A 230 -9.94 -20.52 -10.73
C ALA A 230 -8.87 -19.42 -10.61
N CYS A 231 -8.94 -18.40 -11.46
CA CYS A 231 -8.03 -17.25 -11.40
C CYS A 231 -8.11 -16.54 -10.04
N LEU A 232 -9.32 -16.27 -9.55
CA LEU A 232 -9.56 -15.60 -8.28
C LEU A 232 -9.00 -16.39 -7.09
N LEU A 233 -9.23 -17.71 -7.03
CA LEU A 233 -8.75 -18.56 -5.93
C LEU A 233 -7.22 -18.69 -5.96
N VAL A 234 -6.61 -18.82 -7.13
CA VAL A 234 -5.15 -18.82 -7.27
C VAL A 234 -4.56 -17.49 -6.80
N MET A 235 -5.13 -16.36 -7.23
CA MET A 235 -4.70 -15.03 -6.77
C MET A 235 -4.82 -14.90 -5.24
N ALA A 236 -5.96 -15.28 -4.67
CA ALA A 236 -6.21 -15.19 -3.23
C ALA A 236 -5.23 -16.07 -2.43
N TRP A 237 -4.95 -17.29 -2.90
CA TRP A 237 -4.05 -18.23 -2.23
C TRP A 237 -2.62 -17.69 -2.08
N TYR A 238 -2.05 -17.15 -3.16
CA TYR A 238 -0.70 -16.60 -3.16
C TYR A 238 -0.62 -15.16 -2.61
N ALA A 239 -1.73 -14.43 -2.53
CA ALA A 239 -1.80 -13.11 -1.90
C ALA A 239 -1.79 -13.15 -0.35
N ARG A 240 -2.01 -14.32 0.26
CA ARG A 240 -1.92 -14.50 1.72
C ARG A 240 -0.53 -14.13 2.23
N GLU A 241 -0.50 -13.54 3.41
CA GLU A 241 0.71 -12.94 3.98
C GLU A 241 1.87 -13.93 4.10
N GLU A 242 1.61 -15.13 4.61
CA GLU A 242 2.60 -16.21 4.73
C GLU A 242 3.24 -16.55 3.37
N LYS A 243 2.42 -16.73 2.34
CA LYS A 243 2.90 -17.16 1.00
C LYS A 243 3.61 -16.03 0.28
N ARG A 244 3.08 -14.80 0.37
CA ARG A 244 3.69 -13.60 -0.23
C ARG A 244 5.04 -13.28 0.40
N ARG A 245 5.17 -13.38 1.73
CA ARG A 245 6.43 -13.14 2.43
C ARG A 245 7.47 -14.22 2.14
N ALA A 246 7.03 -15.48 1.96
CA ALA A 246 7.94 -16.56 1.62
C ALA A 246 8.53 -16.42 0.21
N LYS A 247 7.71 -16.11 -0.80
CA LYS A 247 8.15 -15.93 -2.20
C LYS A 247 7.33 -14.85 -2.90
N PHE A 248 7.85 -13.62 -2.93
CA PHE A 248 7.15 -12.46 -3.50
C PHE A 248 6.85 -12.61 -5.00
N GLU A 249 7.74 -13.23 -5.76
CA GLU A 249 7.56 -13.40 -7.21
C GLU A 249 6.34 -14.25 -7.57
N ARG A 250 6.09 -15.33 -6.81
CA ARG A 250 4.90 -16.17 -7.01
C ARG A 250 3.62 -15.37 -6.82
N PHE A 251 3.59 -14.52 -5.79
CA PHE A 251 2.50 -13.57 -5.61
C PHE A 251 2.40 -12.65 -6.83
N TRP A 252 3.50 -12.00 -7.24
CA TRP A 252 3.49 -11.04 -8.33
C TRP A 252 2.96 -11.64 -9.65
N TYR A 253 3.47 -12.80 -10.08
CA TYR A 253 3.03 -13.46 -11.32
C TYR A 253 1.58 -13.91 -11.26
N THR A 254 1.19 -14.57 -10.17
CA THR A 254 -0.20 -15.07 -10.04
C THR A 254 -1.20 -13.93 -9.90
N HIS A 255 -0.83 -12.81 -9.27
CA HIS A 255 -1.74 -11.67 -9.14
C HIS A 255 -2.07 -11.03 -10.50
N HIS A 256 -1.21 -11.14 -11.53
CA HIS A 256 -1.51 -10.66 -12.88
C HIS A 256 -2.64 -11.41 -13.59
N LEU A 257 -3.07 -12.56 -13.04
CA LEU A 257 -4.29 -13.25 -13.49
C LEU A 257 -5.54 -12.37 -13.34
N PHE A 258 -5.47 -11.22 -12.65
CA PHE A 258 -6.53 -10.23 -12.66
C PHE A 258 -6.92 -9.80 -14.09
N ILE A 259 -5.97 -9.77 -15.04
CA ILE A 259 -6.26 -9.43 -16.44
C ILE A 259 -7.22 -10.46 -17.04
N VAL A 260 -6.92 -11.75 -16.87
CA VAL A 260 -7.78 -12.86 -17.33
C VAL A 260 -9.13 -12.83 -16.62
N PHE A 261 -9.14 -12.53 -15.31
CA PHE A 261 -10.36 -12.37 -14.53
C PHE A 261 -11.25 -11.24 -15.08
N PHE A 262 -10.72 -10.05 -15.34
CA PHE A 262 -11.51 -8.90 -15.85
C PHE A 262 -11.99 -9.10 -17.29
N ILE A 263 -11.21 -9.76 -18.15
CA ILE A 263 -11.67 -10.15 -19.50
C ILE A 263 -12.86 -11.10 -19.39
N ASN A 264 -12.75 -12.16 -18.58
CA ASN A 264 -13.86 -13.10 -18.40
C ASN A 264 -15.04 -12.46 -17.67
N TRP A 265 -14.81 -11.53 -16.74
CA TRP A 265 -15.87 -10.75 -16.09
C TRP A 265 -16.72 -10.01 -17.12
N GLN A 266 -16.06 -9.37 -18.10
CA GLN A 266 -16.77 -8.70 -19.19
C GLN A 266 -17.58 -9.70 -20.04
N LEU A 267 -17.01 -10.84 -20.39
CA LEU A 267 -17.67 -11.87 -21.19
C LEU A 267 -18.82 -12.57 -20.45
N HIS A 268 -18.69 -12.76 -19.13
CA HIS A 268 -19.61 -13.54 -18.30
C HIS A 268 -21.07 -13.04 -18.40
N GLY A 269 -21.26 -11.72 -18.48
CA GLY A 269 -22.57 -11.09 -18.63
C GLY A 269 -23.12 -11.01 -20.05
N MET A 270 -22.43 -11.53 -21.07
CA MET A 270 -22.78 -11.32 -22.50
C MET A 270 -23.73 -12.36 -23.09
N PHE A 271 -23.92 -13.51 -22.44
CA PHE A 271 -24.60 -14.67 -23.06
C PHE A 271 -26.13 -14.65 -22.96
N CYS A 272 -26.73 -13.61 -22.36
CA CYS A 272 -28.18 -13.47 -22.14
C CYS A 272 -28.91 -14.72 -21.57
N MET A 273 -28.20 -15.59 -20.84
CA MET A 273 -28.77 -16.84 -20.32
C MET A 273 -29.92 -16.58 -19.33
N ILE A 274 -29.76 -15.56 -18.49
CA ILE A 274 -30.82 -15.02 -17.64
C ILE A 274 -31.20 -13.66 -18.23
N LYS A 275 -32.44 -13.56 -18.73
CA LYS A 275 -32.95 -12.34 -19.34
C LYS A 275 -33.06 -11.21 -18.31
N PRO A 276 -32.63 -9.98 -18.63
CA PRO A 276 -32.89 -8.79 -17.85
C PRO A 276 -34.38 -8.57 -17.60
N ASP A 277 -34.69 -7.71 -16.65
CA ASP A 277 -36.04 -7.37 -16.22
C ASP A 277 -36.76 -6.39 -17.16
N ARG A 278 -36.09 -5.84 -18.18
CA ARG A 278 -36.67 -4.83 -19.09
C ARG A 278 -36.34 -5.13 -20.56
N PRO A 279 -37.29 -4.96 -21.49
CA PRO A 279 -37.02 -5.03 -22.91
C PRO A 279 -36.18 -3.82 -23.37
N PRO A 280 -35.33 -3.95 -24.40
CA PRO A 280 -34.99 -5.20 -25.10
C PRO A 280 -34.09 -6.10 -24.24
N TYR A 281 -34.52 -7.35 -24.02
CA TYR A 281 -33.89 -8.24 -23.03
C TYR A 281 -32.45 -8.65 -23.41
N CYS A 282 -32.18 -8.97 -24.68
CA CYS A 282 -30.86 -9.42 -25.15
C CYS A 282 -30.25 -8.43 -26.15
N SER A 283 -30.10 -7.17 -25.74
CA SER A 283 -29.49 -6.13 -26.56
C SER A 283 -28.11 -5.75 -26.03
N TYR A 284 -27.25 -5.19 -26.88
CA TYR A 284 -25.94 -4.66 -26.47
C TYR A 284 -26.01 -3.63 -25.33
N ASN A 285 -27.17 -2.99 -25.11
CA ASN A 285 -27.40 -2.03 -24.03
C ASN A 285 -27.84 -2.67 -22.71
N THR A 286 -28.24 -3.95 -22.71
CA THR A 286 -28.80 -4.67 -21.56
C THR A 286 -27.98 -5.90 -21.16
N ILE A 287 -27.22 -6.50 -22.07
CA ILE A 287 -26.27 -7.60 -21.81
C ILE A 287 -24.84 -7.13 -22.05
N GLY A 288 -23.87 -7.77 -21.40
CA GLY A 288 -22.46 -7.39 -21.54
C GLY A 288 -22.13 -6.01 -20.99
N VAL A 289 -22.97 -5.44 -20.12
CA VAL A 289 -22.76 -4.08 -19.57
C VAL A 289 -21.84 -4.07 -18.34
N PHE A 290 -21.13 -5.17 -18.09
CA PHE A 290 -20.33 -5.33 -16.87
C PHE A 290 -19.16 -4.34 -16.82
N TRP A 291 -18.69 -3.85 -17.98
CA TRP A 291 -17.73 -2.74 -18.10
C TRP A 291 -18.16 -1.50 -17.32
N ARG A 292 -19.46 -1.19 -17.25
CA ARG A 292 -19.94 0.02 -16.57
C ARG A 292 -19.52 0.07 -15.09
N TYR A 293 -19.43 -1.10 -14.44
CA TYR A 293 -19.04 -1.19 -13.03
C TYR A 293 -17.55 -0.96 -12.82
N TRP A 294 -16.67 -1.45 -13.71
CA TRP A 294 -15.22 -1.33 -13.51
C TRP A 294 -14.57 -0.23 -14.34
N LEU A 295 -15.29 0.41 -15.27
CA LEU A 295 -14.74 1.38 -16.22
C LEU A 295 -13.98 2.51 -15.54
N VAL A 296 -14.59 3.16 -14.54
CA VAL A 296 -13.98 4.30 -13.86
C VAL A 296 -12.68 3.87 -13.18
N GLY A 297 -12.70 2.76 -12.44
CA GLY A 297 -11.51 2.19 -11.81
C GLY A 297 -10.46 1.76 -12.83
N GLY A 298 -10.88 1.18 -13.95
CA GLY A 298 -10.01 0.74 -15.05
C GLY A 298 -9.31 1.88 -15.76
N ILE A 299 -10.03 2.97 -16.06
CA ILE A 299 -9.45 4.17 -16.68
C ILE A 299 -8.42 4.81 -15.75
N ILE A 300 -8.77 5.01 -14.48
CA ILE A 300 -7.85 5.57 -13.47
C ILE A 300 -6.62 4.66 -13.33
N PHE A 301 -6.81 3.35 -13.33
CA PHE A 301 -5.71 2.38 -13.29
C PHE A 301 -4.80 2.47 -14.51
N ILE A 302 -5.34 2.59 -15.73
CA ILE A 302 -4.54 2.72 -16.95
C ILE A 302 -3.75 4.03 -16.92
N ILE A 303 -4.38 5.14 -16.54
CA ILE A 303 -3.72 6.44 -16.38
C ILE A 303 -2.58 6.33 -15.35
N GLU A 304 -2.84 5.69 -14.20
CA GLU A 304 -1.81 5.41 -13.18
C GLU A 304 -0.62 4.64 -13.78
N ARG A 305 -0.87 3.62 -14.61
CA ARG A 305 0.19 2.82 -15.25
C ARG A 305 0.98 3.62 -16.27
N ILE A 306 0.33 4.46 -17.06
CA ILE A 306 1.00 5.35 -18.02
C ILE A 306 1.84 6.40 -17.28
N LEU A 307 1.29 7.06 -16.26
CA LEU A 307 2.00 8.06 -15.47
C LEU A 307 3.22 7.44 -14.78
N ARG A 308 3.10 6.21 -14.28
CA ARG A 308 4.23 5.47 -13.74
C ARG A 308 5.32 5.26 -14.77
N GLU A 309 4.97 4.78 -15.96
CA GLU A 309 5.92 4.47 -17.02
C GLU A 309 6.64 5.74 -17.53
N VAL A 310 5.91 6.85 -17.66
CA VAL A 310 6.50 8.16 -18.01
C VAL A 310 7.43 8.64 -16.91
N ARG A 311 7.00 8.52 -15.64
CA ARG A 311 7.81 8.92 -14.49
C ARG A 311 9.05 8.07 -14.36
N SER A 312 8.97 6.76 -14.55
CA SER A 312 10.09 5.84 -14.33
C SER A 312 11.19 5.93 -15.39
N ARG A 313 10.92 6.51 -16.56
CA ARG A 313 11.86 6.63 -17.68
C ARG A 313 12.94 7.70 -17.52
N HIS A 314 12.89 8.51 -16.46
CA HIS A 314 13.97 9.44 -16.16
C HIS A 314 15.29 8.69 -15.90
N ARG A 315 16.42 9.32 -16.23
CA ARG A 315 17.74 8.70 -16.03
C ARG A 315 18.12 8.78 -14.55
N THR A 316 18.38 7.62 -13.94
CA THR A 316 18.95 7.48 -12.60
C THR A 316 20.27 6.75 -12.67
N TYR A 317 21.22 7.17 -11.83
CA TYR A 317 22.58 6.62 -11.78
C TYR A 317 22.89 6.14 -10.37
N ILE A 318 23.46 4.94 -10.26
CA ILE A 318 24.00 4.46 -8.99
C ILE A 318 25.28 5.25 -8.71
N HIS A 319 25.27 5.99 -7.61
CA HIS A 319 26.41 6.77 -7.15
C HIS A 319 27.39 5.90 -6.36
N LYS A 320 26.86 5.08 -5.45
CA LYS A 320 27.66 4.25 -4.55
C LYS A 320 26.91 2.99 -4.16
N VAL A 321 27.65 1.89 -4.01
CA VAL A 321 27.14 0.61 -3.50
C VAL A 321 27.94 0.26 -2.25
N ILE A 322 27.23 0.00 -1.15
CA ILE A 322 27.85 -0.37 0.12
C ILE A 322 27.30 -1.73 0.55
N GLN A 323 28.19 -2.67 0.80
CA GLN A 323 27.86 -3.99 1.31
C GLN A 323 27.91 -3.98 2.84
N HIS A 324 26.78 -4.23 3.47
CA HIS A 324 26.65 -4.33 4.92
C HIS A 324 26.66 -5.80 5.38
N PRO A 325 27.03 -6.08 6.64
CA PRO A 325 26.91 -7.41 7.22
C PRO A 325 25.47 -7.96 7.16
N SER A 326 25.30 -9.27 7.35
CA SER A 326 23.98 -9.93 7.38
C SER A 326 23.21 -9.91 6.05
N LYS A 327 23.94 -9.97 4.93
CA LYS A 327 23.39 -10.00 3.57
C LYS A 327 22.52 -8.77 3.25
N VAL A 328 23.02 -7.59 3.56
CA VAL A 328 22.37 -6.32 3.22
C VAL A 328 23.26 -5.53 2.27
N MET A 329 22.68 -4.97 1.21
CA MET A 329 23.35 -3.99 0.36
C MET A 329 22.63 -2.64 0.48
N GLU A 330 23.39 -1.57 0.43
CA GLU A 330 22.89 -0.20 0.32
C GLU A 330 23.20 0.31 -1.08
N LEU A 331 22.17 0.79 -1.77
CA LEU A 331 22.30 1.45 -3.07
C LEU A 331 22.05 2.93 -2.88
N GLN A 332 23.07 3.75 -3.10
CA GLN A 332 22.94 5.21 -3.17
C GLN A 332 22.76 5.62 -4.63
N ILE A 333 21.65 6.30 -4.91
CA ILE A 333 21.20 6.64 -6.25
C ILE A 333 21.15 8.16 -6.33
N LYS A 334 21.86 8.75 -7.28
CA LYS A 334 21.77 10.19 -7.53
C LYS A 334 20.48 10.49 -8.28
N LYS A 335 19.65 11.39 -7.73
CA LYS A 335 18.35 11.72 -8.32
C LYS A 335 18.09 13.23 -8.28
N GLU A 336 18.27 13.88 -9.43
CA GLU A 336 18.20 15.36 -9.53
C GLU A 336 16.77 15.93 -9.53
N LYS A 337 15.75 15.11 -9.80
CA LYS A 337 14.36 15.59 -10.04
C LYS A 337 13.35 14.98 -9.08
N THR A 338 13.71 14.75 -7.83
CA THR A 338 12.81 14.11 -6.87
C THR A 338 12.96 14.70 -5.50
N THR A 339 11.84 15.20 -4.99
CA THR A 339 11.69 15.59 -3.59
C THR A 339 11.16 14.40 -2.81
N VAL A 340 11.83 14.06 -1.71
CA VAL A 340 11.45 12.96 -0.82
C VAL A 340 11.05 13.49 0.55
N ARG A 341 10.36 12.67 1.34
CA ARG A 341 10.09 12.90 2.76
C ARG A 341 10.50 11.67 3.57
N ALA A 342 10.79 11.89 4.84
CA ALA A 342 11.19 10.83 5.75
C ALA A 342 10.18 9.68 5.78
N GLY A 343 10.69 8.44 5.73
CA GLY A 343 9.89 7.22 5.80
C GLY A 343 9.12 6.84 4.53
N GLN A 344 9.30 7.55 3.41
CA GLN A 344 8.72 7.17 2.13
C GLN A 344 9.43 5.96 1.51
N TYR A 345 8.80 5.35 0.50
CA TYR A 345 9.40 4.23 -0.23
C TYR A 345 9.32 4.44 -1.74
N ILE A 346 10.17 3.73 -2.47
CA ILE A 346 10.24 3.74 -3.94
C ILE A 346 10.06 2.33 -4.50
N PHE A 347 9.70 2.23 -5.77
CA PHE A 347 9.83 1.01 -6.53
C PHE A 347 11.09 1.07 -7.38
N LEU A 348 11.92 0.04 -7.27
CA LEU A 348 13.15 -0.12 -8.03
C LEU A 348 12.96 -1.22 -9.08
N ASN A 349 13.42 -0.96 -10.29
CA ASN A 349 13.53 -1.92 -11.38
C ASN A 349 14.97 -1.90 -11.91
N CYS A 350 15.51 -3.08 -12.22
CA CYS A 350 16.80 -3.27 -12.86
C CYS A 350 16.57 -4.02 -14.19
N PRO A 351 16.56 -3.32 -15.34
CA PRO A 351 16.28 -3.91 -16.66
C PRO A 351 17.21 -5.06 -17.05
N GLU A 352 18.45 -5.07 -16.54
CA GLU A 352 19.42 -6.15 -16.78
C GLU A 352 19.00 -7.49 -16.16
N ILE A 353 18.19 -7.44 -15.09
CA ILE A 353 17.65 -8.63 -14.43
C ILE A 353 16.26 -8.92 -14.99
N SER A 354 15.38 -7.92 -14.98
CA SER A 354 14.03 -8.02 -15.51
C SER A 354 13.45 -6.65 -15.80
N TYR A 355 12.94 -6.47 -17.02
CA TYR A 355 12.26 -5.24 -17.42
C TYR A 355 10.89 -5.04 -16.73
N PHE A 356 10.26 -6.12 -16.27
CA PHE A 356 8.88 -6.09 -15.78
C PHE A 356 8.76 -6.12 -14.25
N GLN A 357 9.81 -6.54 -13.53
CA GLN A 357 9.78 -6.68 -12.08
C GLN A 357 10.06 -5.35 -11.37
N TRP A 358 9.09 -4.87 -10.59
CA TRP A 358 9.23 -3.67 -9.76
C TRP A 358 9.14 -4.08 -8.29
N HIS A 359 10.20 -3.79 -7.53
CA HIS A 359 10.30 -4.17 -6.12
C HIS A 359 10.25 -2.93 -5.22
N PRO A 360 9.38 -2.91 -4.18
CA PRO A 360 9.31 -1.79 -3.27
C PRO A 360 10.43 -1.83 -2.23
N PHE A 361 11.11 -0.71 -2.01
CA PHE A 361 12.11 -0.51 -0.97
C PHE A 361 11.92 0.83 -0.28
N THR A 362 12.02 0.84 1.04
CA THR A 362 11.94 2.06 1.84
C THR A 362 13.19 2.90 1.66
N LEU A 363 13.02 4.21 1.54
CA LEU A 363 14.13 5.16 1.53
C LEU A 363 14.75 5.21 2.92
N THR A 364 16.08 5.18 2.96
CA THR A 364 16.86 5.25 4.20
C THR A 364 17.66 6.54 4.31
N SER A 365 17.72 7.33 3.24
CA SER A 365 18.36 8.64 3.17
C SER A 365 17.42 9.73 3.70
N ALA A 366 17.98 10.72 4.39
CA ALA A 366 17.23 11.88 4.82
C ALA A 366 16.86 12.78 3.62
N PRO A 367 15.74 13.52 3.67
CA PRO A 367 15.33 14.43 2.59
C PRO A 367 16.33 15.52 2.22
N GLU A 368 17.23 15.87 3.13
CA GLU A 368 18.26 16.88 2.97
C GLU A 368 19.52 16.36 2.23
N GLU A 369 19.63 15.05 1.99
CA GLU A 369 20.76 14.46 1.27
C GLU A 369 20.62 14.59 -0.26
N ASP A 370 21.75 14.78 -0.96
CA ASP A 370 21.81 14.92 -2.43
C ASP A 370 21.61 13.59 -3.20
N TYR A 371 21.41 12.49 -2.49
CA TYR A 371 21.19 11.16 -3.03
C TYR A 371 20.04 10.47 -2.30
N ILE A 372 19.41 9.51 -2.96
CA ILE A 372 18.46 8.62 -2.30
C ILE A 372 19.14 7.28 -2.01
N SER A 373 18.99 6.75 -0.81
CA SER A 373 19.54 5.45 -0.44
C SER A 373 18.43 4.44 -0.15
N VAL A 374 18.68 3.18 -0.53
CA VAL A 374 17.84 2.03 -0.16
C VAL A 374 18.68 0.90 0.40
N HIS A 375 18.26 0.37 1.55
CA HIS A 375 18.86 -0.83 2.15
C HIS A 375 18.06 -2.08 1.76
N ILE A 376 18.71 -2.98 1.03
CA ILE A 376 18.11 -4.17 0.45
C ILE A 376 18.74 -5.40 1.10
N ARG A 377 17.91 -6.18 1.82
CA ARG A 377 18.31 -7.50 2.30
C ARG A 377 18.22 -8.53 1.17
N VAL A 378 19.28 -9.30 0.96
CA VAL A 378 19.37 -10.33 -0.08
C VAL A 378 18.73 -11.62 0.42
N VAL A 379 17.50 -11.88 -0.04
CA VAL A 379 16.68 -13.03 0.41
C VAL A 379 15.99 -13.80 -0.71
N GLY A 380 15.75 -13.18 -1.86
CA GLY A 380 15.07 -13.79 -3.01
C GLY A 380 15.82 -13.64 -4.31
N ASP A 381 15.28 -14.23 -5.36
CA ASP A 381 15.92 -14.38 -6.68
C ASP A 381 16.30 -13.02 -7.28
N PHE A 382 15.35 -12.07 -7.38
CA PHE A 382 15.66 -10.69 -7.80
C PHE A 382 16.74 -10.01 -6.94
N THR A 383 16.65 -10.08 -5.61
CA THR A 383 17.62 -9.40 -4.72
C THR A 383 19.01 -10.04 -4.79
N GLY A 384 19.10 -11.35 -5.05
CA GLY A 384 20.36 -12.06 -5.26
C GLY A 384 20.99 -11.72 -6.61
N ALA A 385 20.18 -11.68 -7.67
CA ALA A 385 20.62 -11.23 -8.99
C ALA A 385 21.09 -9.76 -8.95
N LEU A 386 20.38 -8.90 -8.21
CA LEU A 386 20.75 -7.50 -8.02
C LEU A 386 22.07 -7.36 -7.27
N ALA A 387 22.25 -8.11 -6.17
CA ALA A 387 23.50 -8.13 -5.42
C ALA A 387 24.69 -8.48 -6.32
N LYS A 388 24.54 -9.53 -7.15
CA LYS A 388 25.56 -9.96 -8.10
C LYS A 388 25.82 -8.92 -9.18
N ALA A 389 24.77 -8.31 -9.74
CA ALA A 389 24.89 -7.30 -10.80
C ALA A 389 25.60 -6.02 -10.33
N VAL A 390 25.43 -5.64 -9.06
CA VAL A 390 26.12 -4.48 -8.46
C VAL A 390 27.48 -4.82 -7.84
N GLY A 391 27.92 -6.08 -7.92
CA GLY A 391 29.22 -6.53 -7.43
C GLY A 391 29.31 -6.81 -5.93
N CYS A 392 28.18 -7.00 -5.24
CA CYS A 392 28.21 -7.46 -3.84
C CYS A 392 28.55 -8.95 -3.78
N ASP A 393 29.52 -9.30 -2.93
CA ASP A 393 29.94 -10.69 -2.69
C ASP A 393 29.55 -11.11 -1.27
N PHE A 394 28.44 -11.84 -1.16
CA PHE A 394 27.96 -12.41 0.08
C PHE A 394 28.32 -13.90 0.25
N GLU A 395 29.08 -14.50 -0.68
CA GLU A 395 29.43 -15.92 -0.65
C GLU A 395 30.59 -16.22 0.32
N GLY A 396 31.34 -15.20 0.74
CA GLY A 396 32.46 -15.31 1.69
C GLY A 396 32.09 -15.39 3.19
N GLU A 397 30.87 -15.06 3.61
CA GLU A 397 30.50 -15.03 5.05
C GLU A 397 30.42 -16.44 5.69
N GLY A 398 30.46 -17.51 4.89
CA GLY A 398 30.42 -18.91 5.36
C GLY A 398 31.79 -19.55 5.64
N LYS A 399 32.91 -18.89 5.32
CA LYS A 399 34.27 -19.38 5.62
C LYS A 399 34.98 -18.43 6.57
N LYS A 400 34.60 -18.41 7.85
CA LYS A 400 35.50 -17.93 8.91
C LYS A 400 36.56 -18.99 9.18
N GLY A 401 37.59 -19.01 8.33
CA GLY A 401 38.93 -19.38 8.76
C GLY A 401 39.46 -18.28 9.69
N GLY A 402 40.11 -18.69 10.78
CA GLY A 402 40.60 -17.79 11.83
C GLY A 402 41.51 -16.69 11.28
N GLY A 403 41.21 -15.46 11.66
CA GLY A 403 42.01 -14.28 11.37
C GLY A 403 41.35 -13.09 12.04
N GLY A 404 41.77 -12.79 13.27
CA GLY A 404 41.30 -11.66 14.04
C GLY A 404 41.70 -10.35 13.37
N GLY A 405 40.74 -9.68 12.75
CA GLY A 405 40.78 -8.28 12.35
C GLY A 405 39.39 -7.73 12.61
N GLY A 406 39.30 -6.63 13.35
CA GLY A 406 38.04 -6.05 13.80
C GLY A 406 37.04 -5.89 12.66
N ALA A 407 35.84 -6.43 12.83
CA ALA A 407 34.71 -6.06 11.98
C ALA A 407 34.37 -4.61 12.33
N ASP A 408 34.94 -3.66 11.59
CA ASP A 408 34.47 -2.28 11.64
C ASP A 408 32.95 -2.31 11.40
N ALA A 409 32.21 -1.62 12.26
CA ALA A 409 30.75 -1.53 12.19
C ALA A 409 30.22 -0.82 10.92
N GLY A 410 31.11 -0.46 9.98
CA GLY A 410 30.81 0.19 8.72
C GLY A 410 30.80 -0.79 7.54
N GLY A 411 29.82 -0.64 6.64
CA GLY A 411 29.74 -1.45 5.43
C GLY A 411 30.92 -1.26 4.46
N LYS A 412 31.24 -2.31 3.72
CA LYS A 412 32.30 -2.36 2.70
C LYS A 412 31.84 -1.67 1.41
N VAL A 413 32.48 -0.58 1.00
CA VAL A 413 32.18 0.05 -0.30
C VAL A 413 32.64 -0.85 -1.44
N VAL A 414 31.77 -1.07 -2.43
CA VAL A 414 32.10 -1.86 -3.62
C VAL A 414 32.76 -0.97 -4.68
N GLY A 415 33.86 -1.43 -5.29
CA GLY A 415 34.53 -0.75 -6.41
C GLY A 415 35.59 0.31 -6.05
N THR A 416 36.14 0.31 -4.84
CA THR A 416 37.28 1.14 -4.40
C THR A 416 38.62 0.42 -4.59
N ASP A 417 39.77 1.08 -4.74
CA ASP A 417 41.11 0.47 -4.99
C ASP A 417 41.50 -0.76 -4.12
N THR A 418 40.90 -0.90 -2.93
CA THR A 418 41.03 -2.05 -2.01
C THR A 418 40.22 -3.30 -2.40
N ASN A 419 39.34 -3.17 -3.39
CA ASN A 419 38.52 -4.20 -4.05
C ASN A 419 38.73 -3.98 -5.56
N PRO A 420 39.09 -4.99 -6.38
CA PRO A 420 39.36 -4.76 -7.79
C PRO A 420 38.22 -3.94 -8.45
N PRO A 421 38.53 -2.89 -9.22
CA PRO A 421 37.51 -2.07 -9.86
C PRO A 421 36.60 -3.00 -10.64
N LEU A 422 35.29 -2.84 -10.47
CA LEU A 422 34.29 -3.53 -11.25
C LEU A 422 34.70 -3.36 -12.72
N ASN A 423 35.16 -4.44 -13.37
CA ASN A 423 35.47 -4.45 -14.80
C ASN A 423 34.16 -4.43 -15.65
N THR A 424 33.08 -3.97 -15.03
CA THR A 424 31.69 -4.05 -15.46
C THR A 424 31.03 -2.74 -15.03
N THR A 425 30.45 -2.03 -15.99
CA THR A 425 29.62 -0.85 -15.71
C THR A 425 28.48 -1.21 -14.76
N LEU A 426 28.25 -0.41 -13.72
CA LEU A 426 27.12 -0.61 -12.81
C LEU A 426 25.80 -0.62 -13.60
N PRO A 427 24.84 -1.49 -13.20
CA PRO A 427 23.64 -1.67 -13.97
C PRO A 427 22.79 -0.41 -13.96
N ARG A 428 22.09 -0.17 -15.07
CA ARG A 428 21.08 0.90 -15.09
C ARG A 428 19.91 0.50 -14.19
N ILE A 429 19.46 1.41 -13.34
CA ILE A 429 18.25 1.25 -12.54
C ILE A 429 17.19 2.24 -12.99
N MET A 430 15.93 1.88 -12.77
CA MET A 430 14.77 2.75 -12.92
C MET A 430 14.06 2.88 -11.58
N VAL A 431 13.61 4.09 -11.25
CA VAL A 431 12.97 4.40 -9.97
C VAL A 431 11.57 4.96 -10.21
N ASP A 432 10.58 4.43 -9.50
CA ASP A 432 9.22 4.99 -9.44
C ASP A 432 8.90 5.41 -7.99
N GLY A 433 8.38 6.63 -7.82
CA GLY A 433 8.11 7.25 -6.53
C GLY A 433 8.78 8.61 -6.33
N PRO A 434 8.74 9.15 -5.10
CA PRO A 434 8.42 8.45 -3.85
C PRO A 434 6.92 8.27 -3.60
N PHE A 435 6.59 7.29 -2.77
CA PHE A 435 5.25 7.02 -2.28
C PHE A 435 5.19 7.17 -0.76
N GLY A 436 4.11 7.82 -0.29
CA GLY A 436 3.85 8.02 1.13
C GLY A 436 3.70 6.69 1.88
N SER A 437 4.14 6.68 3.13
CA SER A 437 3.95 5.56 4.05
C SER A 437 3.17 6.00 5.29
N ALA A 438 2.63 5.04 6.03
CA ALA A 438 1.98 5.30 7.31
C ALA A 438 2.93 5.91 8.37
N SER A 439 4.25 5.85 8.14
CA SER A 439 5.22 6.48 9.03
C SER A 439 5.16 8.00 8.94
N GLU A 440 4.66 8.62 7.87
CA GLU A 440 4.56 10.10 7.78
C GLU A 440 3.68 10.72 8.88
N ASP A 441 2.81 9.93 9.51
CA ASP A 441 1.86 10.42 10.51
C ASP A 441 2.51 10.69 11.88
N PHE A 442 3.79 10.36 12.09
CA PHE A 442 4.47 10.63 13.37
C PHE A 442 4.45 12.12 13.74
N LEU A 443 4.44 13.01 12.74
CA LEU A 443 4.35 14.46 12.94
C LEU A 443 3.02 14.93 13.55
N ASN A 444 1.99 14.08 13.53
CA ASN A 444 0.67 14.39 14.09
C ASN A 444 0.61 14.17 15.61
N TYR A 445 1.62 13.53 16.21
CA TYR A 445 1.65 13.18 17.62
C TYR A 445 2.75 13.96 18.35
N GLU A 446 2.46 14.42 19.57
CA GLU A 446 3.43 15.15 20.40
C GLU A 446 4.55 14.24 20.93
N VAL A 447 4.22 12.98 21.25
CA VAL A 447 5.15 11.96 21.70
C VAL A 447 4.99 10.74 20.82
N VAL A 448 6.09 10.26 20.25
CA VAL A 448 6.12 9.12 19.35
C VAL A 448 7.06 8.06 19.91
N LEU A 449 6.60 6.82 19.97
CA LEU A 449 7.45 5.65 20.25
C LEU A 449 7.71 4.90 18.94
N LEU A 450 8.95 4.93 18.46
CA LEU A 450 9.37 4.20 17.26
C LEU A 450 9.86 2.80 17.67
N VAL A 451 9.19 1.75 17.21
CA VAL A 451 9.57 0.34 17.47
C VAL A 451 9.96 -0.32 16.15
N GLY A 452 11.26 -0.50 15.94
CA GLY A 452 11.81 -1.18 14.76
C GLY A 452 12.44 -2.53 15.13
N ALA A 453 12.28 -3.54 14.25
CA ALA A 453 12.94 -4.84 14.40
C ALA A 453 13.51 -5.31 13.05
N GLY A 454 14.79 -5.71 13.05
CA GLY A 454 15.50 -6.16 11.85
C GLY A 454 15.48 -5.12 10.72
N ILE A 455 15.26 -5.55 9.48
CA ILE A 455 15.13 -4.64 8.32
C ILE A 455 13.92 -3.69 8.43
N GLY A 456 12.97 -3.99 9.31
CA GLY A 456 11.83 -3.12 9.60
C GLY A 456 12.21 -1.80 10.27
N VAL A 457 13.47 -1.61 10.67
CA VAL A 457 14.00 -0.33 11.15
C VAL A 457 14.23 0.69 10.02
N THR A 458 14.34 0.24 8.77
CA THR A 458 14.68 1.10 7.62
C THR A 458 13.82 2.35 7.45
N PRO A 459 12.49 2.36 7.69
CA PRO A 459 11.71 3.59 7.59
C PRO A 459 12.04 4.64 8.66
N PHE A 460 12.65 4.24 9.79
CA PHE A 460 13.01 5.13 10.89
C PHE A 460 14.42 5.71 10.79
N ALA A 461 15.23 5.19 9.86
CA ALA A 461 16.58 5.70 9.60
C ALA A 461 16.56 6.98 8.75
N SER A 462 15.47 7.20 8.02
CA SER A 462 15.26 8.30 7.06
C SER A 462 14.76 9.59 7.72
#